data_AF-A0A2H9MUX7-F1
#
_entry.id   AF-A0A2H9MUX7-F1
#
_cell.length_a   1.000
_cell.length_b   1.000
_cell.length_c   1.000
_cell.angle_alpha   90.00
_cell.angle_beta   90.00
_cell.angle_gamma   90.00
#
_symmetry.space_group_name_H-M   'P 1'
#
loop_
_entity.id
_entity.type
_entity.pdbx_description
1 polymer ?
#
loop_
_entity_poly.entity_id
_entity_poly.type
_entity_poly.pdbx_seq_one_letter_code
_entity_poly.pdbx_strand_id
1 'polypeptide(L)'
;MYSVILTEFGIVVFKEEKLEKVFPFKDAVKDYISVKKKEAKLNDLVNYLGPLQRGISVSDESLMTLLKKNSIDAQMMEESELETIQSTKPQIIVDSGFAKNVPDALSKLREFAMGLSSSKVTEVSESPDLHIIQAINSLDEIDK
;
A
#
# COMPACT_ATOMS: atom_id res chain seq x y z
N MET A 1 22.28 0.85 -4.79
CA MET A 1 21.10 1.70 -4.46
C MET A 1 19.98 0.79 -3.96
N TYR A 2 19.24 1.18 -2.92
CA TYR A 2 18.17 0.38 -2.33
C TYR A 2 16.81 0.94 -2.74
N SER A 3 15.95 0.08 -3.27
CA SER A 3 14.65 0.44 -3.80
C SER A 3 13.58 -0.22 -2.96
N VAL A 4 12.84 0.56 -2.18
CA VAL A 4 11.77 0.09 -1.29
C VAL A 4 10.44 0.29 -2.00
N ILE A 5 9.81 -0.83 -2.33
CA ILE A 5 8.56 -0.87 -3.08
C ILE A 5 7.44 -1.29 -2.13
N LEU A 6 6.40 -0.46 -2.07
CA LEU A 6 5.15 -0.82 -1.41
C LEU A 6 4.34 -1.70 -2.35
N THR A 7 4.03 -2.90 -1.90
CA THR A 7 3.06 -3.80 -2.57
C THR A 7 1.83 -3.98 -1.68
N GLU A 8 0.77 -4.53 -2.26
CA GLU A 8 -0.50 -4.79 -1.59
C GLU A 8 -0.37 -5.82 -0.46
N PHE A 9 0.59 -6.74 -0.58
CA PHE A 9 0.81 -7.84 0.37
C PHE A 9 1.99 -7.62 1.32
N GLY A 10 2.73 -6.53 1.15
CA GLY A 10 3.92 -6.28 1.95
C GLY A 10 4.85 -5.23 1.36
N ILE A 11 6.03 -5.10 1.97
CA ILE A 11 7.08 -4.19 1.52
C ILE A 11 8.23 -5.03 0.98
N VAL A 12 8.69 -4.70 -0.22
CA VAL A 12 9.81 -5.38 -0.85
C VAL A 12 10.98 -4.41 -0.94
N VAL A 13 12.17 -4.89 -0.55
CA VAL A 13 13.42 -4.15 -0.66
C VAL A 13 14.28 -4.78 -1.74
N PHE A 14 14.52 -4.01 -2.78
CA PHE A 14 15.43 -4.32 -3.87
C PHE A 14 16.78 -3.65 -3.61
N LYS A 15 17.86 -4.31 -4.01
CA LYS A 15 19.22 -3.78 -4.01
C LYS A 15 19.74 -3.94 -5.42
N GLU A 16 19.94 -2.83 -6.14
CA GLU A 16 20.50 -2.83 -7.51
C GLU A 16 19.77 -3.85 -8.40
N GLU A 17 18.44 -3.74 -8.47
CA GLU A 17 17.51 -4.62 -9.22
C GLU A 17 17.31 -6.04 -8.66
N LYS A 18 18.09 -6.47 -7.66
CA LYS A 18 17.92 -7.78 -7.03
C LYS A 18 17.01 -7.68 -5.81
N LEU A 19 16.03 -8.57 -5.72
CA LEU A 19 15.20 -8.71 -4.52
C LEU A 19 16.06 -9.20 -3.35
N GLU A 20 16.23 -8.36 -2.35
CA GLU A 20 17.11 -8.62 -1.19
C GLU A 20 16.28 -9.07 0.02
N LYS A 21 15.16 -8.37 0.28
CA LYS A 21 14.32 -8.62 1.46
C LYS A 21 12.85 -8.40 1.16
N VAL A 22 12.00 -9.21 1.79
CA VAL A 22 10.55 -9.12 1.71
C VAL A 22 10.00 -9.05 3.13
N PHE A 23 9.10 -8.10 3.35
CA PHE A 23 8.36 -7.90 4.59
C PHE A 23 6.87 -8.15 4.32
N PRO A 24 6.39 -9.39 4.50
CA PRO A 24 4.98 -9.70 4.33
C PRO A 24 4.12 -8.99 5.38
N PHE A 25 2.98 -8.46 4.94
CA PHE A 25 1.93 -7.99 5.83
C PHE A 25 1.19 -9.18 6.44
N LYS A 26 0.79 -9.04 7.70
CA LYS A 26 -0.02 -10.05 8.38
C LYS A 26 -1.47 -9.92 7.94
N ASP A 27 -1.95 -8.69 7.82
CA ASP A 27 -3.26 -8.35 7.31
C ASP A 27 -3.07 -7.34 6.18
N ALA A 28 -3.04 -7.84 4.94
CA ALA A 28 -2.69 -7.06 3.76
C ALA A 28 -3.47 -5.73 3.69
N VAL A 29 -4.78 -5.77 3.91
CA VAL A 29 -5.65 -4.60 3.80
C VAL A 29 -5.39 -3.61 4.94
N LYS A 30 -5.37 -4.08 6.19
CA LYS A 30 -5.17 -3.19 7.34
C LYS A 30 -3.78 -2.57 7.35
N ASP A 31 -2.75 -3.39 7.15
CA ASP A 31 -1.36 -2.93 7.16
C ASP A 31 -1.11 -1.94 6.01
N TYR A 32 -1.66 -2.20 4.81
CA TYR A 32 -1.57 -1.27 3.69
C TYR A 32 -2.28 0.07 3.98
N ILE A 33 -3.48 0.04 4.56
CA ILE A 33 -4.20 1.26 4.96
C ILE A 33 -3.38 2.04 6.00
N SER A 34 -2.82 1.37 7.01
CA SER A 34 -1.98 2.01 8.02
C SER A 34 -0.72 2.65 7.41
N VAL A 35 -0.11 2.02 6.41
CA VAL A 35 1.02 2.61 5.67
C VAL A 35 0.54 3.85 4.93
N LYS A 36 -0.58 3.76 4.21
CA LYS A 36 -1.17 4.91 3.49
C LYS A 36 -1.52 6.07 4.42
N LYS A 37 -2.07 5.79 5.60
CA LYS A 37 -2.39 6.77 6.66
C LYS A 37 -1.15 7.32 7.39
N LYS A 38 0.06 6.82 7.09
CA LYS A 38 1.32 7.21 7.75
C LYS A 38 1.33 6.89 9.26
N GLU A 39 0.59 5.85 9.65
CA GLU A 39 0.45 5.35 11.03
C GLU A 39 1.09 3.97 11.24
N ALA A 40 1.51 3.30 10.16
CA ALA A 40 2.14 1.99 10.24
C ALA A 40 3.46 2.04 11.02
N LYS A 41 3.58 1.13 12.00
CA LYS A 41 4.83 0.88 12.73
C LYS A 41 5.71 -0.07 11.92
N LEU A 42 6.47 0.48 10.99
CA LEU A 42 7.41 -0.27 10.14
C LEU A 42 8.76 -0.51 10.85
N ASN A 43 8.73 -0.93 12.11
CA ASN A 43 9.94 -1.05 12.94
C ASN A 43 10.97 -2.01 12.32
N ASP A 44 10.53 -3.13 11.75
CA ASP A 44 11.42 -4.11 11.11
C ASP A 44 12.10 -3.54 9.87
N LEU A 45 11.35 -2.78 9.05
CA LEU A 45 11.89 -2.10 7.88
C LEU A 45 12.86 -0.98 8.29
N VAL A 46 12.51 -0.18 9.31
CA VAL A 46 13.35 0.91 9.83
C VAL A 46 14.63 0.35 10.44
N ASN A 47 14.56 -0.73 11.21
CA ASN A 47 15.74 -1.40 11.74
C ASN A 47 16.62 -1.98 10.63
N TYR A 48 16.01 -2.49 9.55
CA TYR A 48 16.75 -2.99 8.40
C TYR A 48 17.43 -1.86 7.62
N LEU A 49 16.75 -0.75 7.37
CA LEU A 49 17.26 0.38 6.59
C LEU A 49 18.14 1.35 7.41
N GLY A 50 17.99 1.33 8.73
CA GLY A 50 18.73 2.16 9.69
C GLY A 50 20.25 2.11 9.54
N PRO A 51 20.89 0.94 9.35
CA PRO A 51 22.33 0.86 9.07
C PRO A 51 22.73 1.28 7.65
N LEU A 52 21.78 1.37 6.71
CA LEU A 52 22.09 1.67 5.32
C LEU A 52 22.11 3.17 5.00
N GLN A 53 21.34 3.98 5.72
CA GLN A 53 21.27 5.46 5.77
C GLN A 53 21.28 6.29 4.46
N ARG A 54 21.71 5.76 3.31
CA ARG A 54 21.92 6.50 2.06
C ARG A 54 21.53 5.66 0.83
N GLY A 55 20.96 6.35 -0.16
CA GLY A 55 20.57 5.76 -1.44
C GLY A 55 19.34 4.87 -1.37
N ILE A 56 18.36 5.27 -0.56
CA ILE A 56 17.06 4.60 -0.46
C ILE A 56 16.05 5.34 -1.34
N SER A 57 15.58 4.69 -2.39
CA SER A 57 14.48 5.15 -3.22
C SER A 57 13.20 4.48 -2.77
N VAL A 58 12.09 5.22 -2.76
CA VAL A 58 10.78 4.71 -2.36
C VAL A 58 9.75 4.92 -3.46
N SER A 59 8.85 3.94 -3.59
CA SER A 59 7.78 4.01 -4.58
C SER A 59 6.58 4.85 -4.14
N ASP A 60 6.45 5.14 -2.83
CA ASP A 60 5.26 5.78 -2.26
C ASP A 60 5.63 6.90 -1.28
N GLU A 61 4.90 8.01 -1.36
CA GLU A 61 5.11 9.20 -0.52
C GLU A 61 4.81 8.91 0.97
N SER A 62 3.87 8.00 1.25
CA SER A 62 3.55 7.64 2.64
C SER A 62 4.72 6.89 3.29
N LEU A 63 5.37 5.99 2.56
CA LEU A 63 6.61 5.34 3.02
C LEU A 63 7.74 6.35 3.20
N MET A 64 7.90 7.28 2.27
CA MET A 64 8.88 8.36 2.38
C MET A 64 8.71 9.14 3.68
N THR A 65 7.46 9.50 4.00
CA THR A 65 7.16 10.26 5.22
C THR A 65 7.46 9.45 6.48
N LEU A 66 7.12 8.16 6.49
CA LEU A 66 7.41 7.25 7.60
C LEU A 66 8.93 7.08 7.82
N LEU A 67 9.71 6.93 6.76
CA LEU A 67 11.17 6.81 6.84
C LEU A 67 11.82 8.11 7.32
N LYS A 68 11.38 9.26 6.79
CA LYS A 68 11.85 10.58 7.25
C LYS A 68 11.57 10.83 8.72
N LYS A 69 10.40 10.41 9.23
CA LYS A 69 10.08 10.46 10.67
C LYS A 69 11.06 9.64 11.53
N ASN A 70 11.65 8.60 10.96
CA ASN A 70 12.63 7.73 11.63
C ASN A 70 14.09 8.10 11.28
N SER A 71 14.34 9.33 10.81
CA SER A 71 15.68 9.83 10.47
C SER A 71 16.39 9.06 9.34
N ILE A 72 15.64 8.41 8.46
CA ILE A 72 16.16 7.74 7.26
C ILE A 72 15.98 8.66 6.06
N ASP A 73 17.07 8.92 5.33
CA ASP A 73 17.04 9.75 4.13
C ASP A 73 16.57 8.92 2.92
N ALA A 74 15.30 9.07 2.58
CA ALA A 74 14.63 8.39 1.49
C ALA A 74 14.21 9.39 0.40
N GLN A 75 14.45 9.02 -0.86
CA GLN A 75 14.10 9.79 -2.05
C GLN A 75 12.97 9.11 -2.81
N MET A 76 12.10 9.89 -3.47
CA MET A 76 11.11 9.30 -4.38
C MET A 76 11.83 8.71 -5.60
N MET A 77 11.37 7.53 -6.01
CA MET A 77 11.75 6.96 -7.31
C MET A 77 11.30 7.86 -8.46
N GLU A 78 12.00 7.79 -9.58
CA GLU A 78 11.59 8.48 -10.81
C GLU A 78 10.35 7.83 -11.45
N GLU A 79 9.61 8.59 -12.23
CA GLU A 79 8.36 8.14 -12.86
C GLU A 79 8.58 6.91 -13.76
N SER A 80 9.72 6.83 -14.46
CA SER A 80 10.09 5.67 -15.29
C SER A 80 10.31 4.39 -14.47
N GLU A 81 10.87 4.50 -13.26
CA GLU A 81 11.04 3.37 -12.35
C GLU A 81 9.66 2.93 -11.81
N LEU A 82 8.79 3.88 -11.47
CA LEU A 82 7.43 3.61 -11.03
C LEU A 82 6.59 2.90 -12.11
N GLU A 83 6.69 3.31 -13.37
CA GLU A 83 6.03 2.64 -14.50
C GLU A 83 6.52 1.21 -14.69
N THR A 84 7.83 1.00 -14.55
CA THR A 84 8.44 -0.33 -14.64
C THR A 84 7.94 -1.23 -13.51
N ILE A 85 7.85 -0.71 -12.28
CA ILE A 85 7.31 -1.42 -11.12
C ILE A 85 5.81 -1.72 -11.29
N GLN A 86 5.03 -0.80 -11.85
CA GLN A 86 3.61 -1.06 -12.13
C GLN A 86 3.43 -2.15 -13.19
N SER A 87 4.27 -2.14 -14.23
CA SER A 87 4.22 -3.13 -15.30
C SER A 87 4.69 -4.52 -14.84
N THR A 88 5.67 -4.57 -13.95
CA THR A 88 6.24 -5.80 -13.40
C THR A 88 5.63 -6.22 -12.07
N LYS A 89 4.66 -5.49 -11.54
CA LYS A 89 4.02 -5.73 -10.24
C LYS A 89 3.57 -7.18 -10.02
N PRO A 90 2.90 -7.84 -10.98
CA PRO A 90 2.51 -9.24 -10.83
C PRO A 90 3.71 -10.19 -10.71
N GLN A 91 4.80 -9.90 -11.44
CA GLN A 91 6.06 -10.65 -11.33
C GLN A 91 6.73 -10.39 -9.99
N ILE A 92 6.83 -9.14 -9.54
CA ILE A 92 7.38 -8.79 -8.23
C ILE A 92 6.67 -9.57 -7.13
N ILE A 93 5.34 -9.66 -7.17
CA ILE A 93 4.53 -10.40 -6.18
C ILE A 93 4.85 -11.91 -6.18
N VAL A 94 5.11 -12.49 -7.34
CA VAL A 94 5.53 -13.90 -7.46
C VAL A 94 6.96 -14.07 -6.97
N ASP A 95 7.88 -13.21 -7.38
CA ASP A 95 9.31 -13.26 -7.03
C ASP A 95 9.54 -13.02 -5.52
N SER A 96 8.69 -12.20 -4.90
CA SER A 96 8.67 -11.98 -3.45
C SER A 96 7.99 -13.10 -2.66
N GLY A 97 7.43 -14.11 -3.34
CA GLY A 97 6.82 -15.28 -2.73
C GLY A 97 5.41 -15.03 -2.17
N PHE A 98 4.78 -13.89 -2.47
CA PHE A 98 3.40 -13.60 -2.05
C PHE A 98 2.37 -14.42 -2.83
N ALA A 99 2.69 -14.77 -4.08
CA ALA A 99 1.85 -15.58 -4.95
C ALA A 99 2.63 -16.72 -5.58
N LYS A 100 1.93 -17.81 -5.90
CA LYS A 100 2.57 -18.98 -6.53
C LYS A 100 2.90 -18.73 -8.00
N ASN A 101 2.05 -17.97 -8.70
CA ASN A 101 2.14 -17.70 -10.13
C ASN A 101 1.45 -16.36 -10.46
N VAL A 102 1.69 -15.81 -11.65
CA VAL A 102 1.05 -14.55 -12.11
C VAL A 102 -0.49 -14.56 -12.01
N PRO A 103 -1.21 -15.64 -12.39
CA PRO A 103 -2.67 -15.68 -12.25
C PRO A 103 -3.16 -15.68 -10.79
N ASP A 104 -2.38 -16.30 -9.90
CA ASP A 104 -2.64 -16.30 -8.45
C ASP A 104 -2.40 -14.89 -7.88
N ALA A 105 -1.33 -14.22 -8.31
CA ALA A 105 -1.05 -12.83 -7.95
C ALA A 105 -2.20 -11.90 -8.35
N LEU A 106 -2.71 -12.02 -9.58
CA LEU A 106 -3.84 -11.23 -10.07
C LEU A 106 -5.13 -11.50 -9.28
N SER A 107 -5.39 -12.76 -8.93
CA SER A 107 -6.57 -13.14 -8.14
C SER A 107 -6.50 -12.56 -6.73
N LYS A 108 -5.36 -12.69 -6.06
CA LYS A 108 -5.13 -12.08 -4.75
C LYS A 108 -5.20 -10.55 -4.81
N LEU A 109 -4.65 -9.93 -5.86
CA LEU A 109 -4.72 -8.48 -6.05
C LEU A 109 -6.17 -8.02 -6.17
N ARG A 110 -7.00 -8.78 -6.88
CA ARG A 110 -8.44 -8.53 -6.98
C ARG A 110 -9.11 -8.68 -5.62
N GLU A 111 -8.84 -9.74 -4.87
CA GLU A 111 -9.39 -9.92 -3.51
C GLU A 111 -8.97 -8.80 -2.57
N PHE A 112 -7.69 -8.39 -2.62
CA PHE A 112 -7.19 -7.25 -1.87
C PHE A 112 -7.93 -5.96 -2.26
N ALA A 113 -8.13 -5.69 -3.55
CA ALA A 113 -8.85 -4.52 -4.02
C ALA A 113 -10.30 -4.53 -3.52
N MET A 114 -10.97 -5.70 -3.54
CA MET A 114 -12.31 -5.85 -2.97
C MET A 114 -12.33 -5.61 -1.46
N GLY A 115 -11.36 -6.14 -0.71
CA GLY A 115 -11.22 -5.92 0.72
C GLY A 115 -10.93 -4.46 1.07
N LEU A 116 -10.08 -3.79 0.29
CA LEU A 116 -9.78 -2.36 0.43
C LEU A 116 -11.00 -1.50 0.14
N SER A 117 -11.73 -1.79 -0.96
CA SER A 117 -12.99 -1.12 -1.30
C SER A 117 -14.02 -1.33 -0.19
N SER A 118 -14.17 -2.55 0.33
CA SER A 118 -15.08 -2.85 1.43
C SER A 118 -14.71 -2.09 2.70
N SER A 119 -13.43 -2.07 3.07
CA SER A 119 -12.94 -1.32 4.24
C SER A 119 -13.17 0.19 4.09
N LYS A 120 -13.05 0.73 2.88
CA LYS A 120 -13.31 2.15 2.62
C LYS A 120 -14.81 2.46 2.63
N VAL A 121 -15.65 1.55 2.11
CA VAL A 121 -17.11 1.69 2.16
C VAL A 121 -17.62 1.62 3.59
N THR A 122 -17.08 0.74 4.45
CA THR A 122 -17.44 0.73 5.88
C THR A 122 -17.05 2.03 6.58
N GLU A 123 -15.88 2.60 6.26
CA GLU A 123 -15.41 3.86 6.84
C GLU A 123 -16.27 5.07 6.41
N VAL A 124 -16.76 5.09 5.17
CA VAL A 124 -17.66 6.14 4.65
C VAL A 124 -19.11 5.90 5.09
N SER A 125 -19.53 4.64 5.27
CA SER A 125 -20.89 4.28 5.73
C SER A 125 -21.09 4.50 7.24
N GLU A 126 -20.02 4.56 8.03
CA GLU A 126 -20.06 5.00 9.43
C GLU A 126 -20.13 6.54 9.57
N SER A 127 -20.04 7.29 8.48
CA SER A 127 -20.27 8.73 8.53
C SER A 127 -21.79 9.00 8.66
N PRO A 128 -22.26 9.72 9.69
CA PRO A 128 -23.69 9.99 9.95
C PRO A 128 -24.41 10.74 8.81
N ASP A 129 -23.66 11.26 7.83
CA ASP A 129 -24.14 12.22 6.84
C ASP A 129 -24.99 11.57 5.72
N LEU A 130 -24.91 10.25 5.52
CA LEU A 130 -25.71 9.55 4.50
C LEU A 130 -27.17 9.30 4.92
N HIS A 131 -27.50 9.41 6.22
CA HIS A 131 -28.87 9.23 6.70
C HIS A 131 -29.73 10.50 6.58
N ILE A 132 -29.14 11.68 6.37
CA ILE A 132 -29.88 12.94 6.27
C ILE A 132 -30.41 13.18 4.84
N ILE A 133 -29.69 12.74 3.80
CA ILE A 133 -30.10 12.95 2.39
C ILE A 133 -31.25 12.02 1.98
N GLN A 134 -31.36 10.82 2.55
CA GLN A 134 -32.46 9.90 2.25
C GLN A 134 -33.80 10.30 2.90
N ALA A 135 -33.79 11.12 3.96
CA ALA A 135 -35.01 11.62 4.58
C ALA A 135 -35.65 12.78 3.79
N ILE A 136 -34.84 13.62 3.13
CA ILE A 136 -35.35 14.77 2.36
C ILE A 136 -35.98 14.32 1.04
N ASN A 137 -35.36 13.39 0.30
CA ASN A 137 -35.95 12.87 -0.94
C ASN A 137 -37.18 11.97 -0.73
N SER A 138 -37.37 11.41 0.48
CA SER A 138 -38.58 10.64 0.80
C SER A 138 -39.77 11.53 1.18
N LEU A 139 -39.55 12.81 1.51
CA LEU A 139 -40.61 13.75 1.86
C LEU A 139 -41.26 14.40 0.63
N ASP A 140 -40.51 14.49 -0.49
CA ASP A 140 -40.99 15.04 -1.78
C ASP A 140 -41.83 14.03 -2.60
N GLU A 141 -41.80 12.74 -2.25
CA GLU A 141 -42.64 11.71 -2.90
C GLU A 141 -44.02 11.50 -2.23
N ILE A 142 -44.27 12.13 -1.07
CA ILE A 142 -45.57 12.06 -0.37
C ILE A 142 -46.51 13.21 -0.80
N ASP A 143 -46.00 14.25 -1.44
CA ASP A 143 -46.79 15.43 -1.86
C ASP A 143 -47.11 15.43 -3.37
N LYS A 144 -47.54 14.28 -3.91
CA LYS A 144 -48.10 14.15 -5.26
C LYS A 144 -49.44 13.43 -5.30
#